data_AF-A0A940SYL0-F1
#
_entry.id   AF-A0A940SYL0-F1
#
_cell.length_a   1.000
_cell.length_b   1.000
_cell.length_c   1.000
_cell.angle_alpha   90.00
_cell.angle_beta   90.00
_cell.angle_gamma   90.00
#
_symmetry.space_group_name_H-M   'P 1'
#
loop_
_entity.id
_entity.type
_entity.pdbx_description
1 polymer ?
#
loop_
_entity_poly.entity_id
_entity_poly.type
_entity_poly.pdbx_seq_one_letter_code
_entity_poly.pdbx_strand_id
1 'polypeptide(L)'
;MNVLYDVETDGEVYFSFVAMEQEDGLETIASFPRLAYKGNVRGTFSGSEVQWTIDASAIKRPSSFAIGDGTSDQFVTGTDFFSKEPSLNLGNYGVVYKIHIDAPPKMSVLILPRGGVFRGPFIVNGKIVQTPPSGVMMDYQGYTIIARTNGTEPSLDLEFSPASGSAFPIDVIFYPLNRN
;
A
#
# COMPACT_ATOMS: atom_id res chain seq x y z
N MET A 1 -16.24 -2.33 3.52
CA MET A 1 -15.60 -3.06 4.62
C MET A 1 -14.11 -2.78 4.55
N ASN A 2 -13.57 -2.00 5.49
CA ASN A 2 -12.11 -1.89 5.67
C ASN A 2 -11.64 -3.20 6.33
N VAL A 3 -10.54 -3.78 5.85
CA VAL A 3 -10.04 -5.09 6.30
C VAL A 3 -8.62 -5.01 6.87
N LEU A 4 -8.16 -3.81 7.21
CA LEU A 4 -6.92 -3.58 7.94
C LEU A 4 -7.26 -2.92 9.27
N TYR A 5 -6.76 -3.50 10.34
CA TYR A 5 -6.97 -3.06 11.72
C TYR A 5 -5.62 -2.98 12.41
N ASP A 6 -5.39 -1.88 13.10
CA ASP A 6 -4.28 -1.77 14.04
C ASP A 6 -4.76 -2.24 15.41
N VAL A 7 -3.96 -3.05 16.08
CA VAL A 7 -4.33 -3.67 17.35
C VAL A 7 -3.14 -3.65 18.30
N GLU A 8 -3.32 -3.00 19.45
CA GLU A 8 -2.35 -2.96 20.53
C GLU A 8 -2.81 -3.88 21.67
N THR A 9 -1.92 -4.74 22.16
CA THR A 9 -2.20 -5.63 23.30
C THR A 9 -1.03 -5.64 24.29
N ASP A 10 -1.33 -5.80 25.57
CA ASP A 10 -0.38 -5.89 26.67
C ASP A 10 -0.02 -7.35 27.06
N GLY A 11 -0.59 -8.33 26.35
CA GLY A 11 -0.36 -9.75 26.52
C GLY A 11 -0.54 -10.57 25.24
N GLU A 12 -0.33 -11.88 25.35
CA GLU A 12 -0.51 -12.83 24.24
C GLU A 12 -2.00 -12.92 23.85
N VAL A 13 -2.27 -12.74 22.57
CA VAL A 13 -3.62 -12.82 22.01
C VAL A 13 -3.64 -13.72 20.78
N TYR A 14 -4.77 -14.39 20.59
CA TYR A 14 -5.04 -15.17 19.39
C TYR A 14 -6.14 -14.49 18.58
N PHE A 15 -5.81 -14.05 17.37
CA PHE A 15 -6.79 -13.57 16.41
C PHE A 15 -7.22 -14.72 15.49
N SER A 16 -8.54 -14.89 15.33
CA SER A 16 -9.13 -15.83 14.38
C SER A 16 -10.11 -15.10 13.47
N PHE A 17 -9.95 -15.28 12.16
CA PHE A 17 -10.92 -14.83 11.17
C PHE A 17 -11.79 -16.02 10.79
N VAL A 18 -13.09 -15.94 11.11
CA VAL A 18 -14.05 -17.03 10.95
C VAL A 18 -15.15 -16.60 9.99
N ALA A 19 -15.44 -17.41 8.98
CA ALA A 19 -16.63 -17.25 8.15
C ALA A 19 -17.77 -18.02 8.82
N MET A 20 -18.88 -17.33 9.09
CA MET A 20 -20.05 -17.83 9.82
C MET A 20 -21.31 -17.54 9.00
N GLU A 21 -22.30 -18.43 9.04
CA GLU A 21 -23.65 -18.15 8.56
C GLU A 21 -24.42 -17.32 9.61
N GLN A 22 -25.58 -16.79 9.23
CA GLN A 22 -26.36 -15.90 10.11
C GLN A 22 -26.83 -16.61 11.40
N GLU A 23 -27.04 -17.93 11.33
CA GLU A 23 -27.56 -18.77 12.39
C GLU A 23 -26.47 -19.30 13.33
N ASP A 24 -25.19 -19.13 12.99
CA ASP A 24 -24.06 -19.64 13.78
C ASP A 24 -23.80 -18.78 15.02
N GLY A 25 -23.58 -19.44 16.16
CA GLY A 25 -23.19 -18.81 17.42
C GLY A 25 -21.69 -18.92 17.69
N LEU A 26 -21.18 -18.16 18.67
CA LEU A 26 -19.77 -18.23 19.07
C LEU A 26 -19.37 -19.63 19.58
N GLU A 27 -20.33 -20.36 20.15
CA GLU A 27 -20.17 -21.72 20.64
C GLU A 27 -19.94 -22.74 19.52
N THR A 28 -20.34 -22.46 18.28
CA THR A 28 -20.17 -23.39 17.15
C THR A 28 -18.83 -23.21 16.46
N ILE A 29 -18.12 -22.10 16.67
CA ILE A 29 -16.83 -21.77 16.02
C ILE A 29 -15.80 -22.89 16.18
N ALA A 30 -15.73 -23.51 17.37
CA ALA A 30 -14.77 -24.58 17.64
C ALA A 30 -14.97 -25.83 16.76
N SER A 31 -16.16 -25.99 16.17
CA SER A 31 -16.50 -27.10 15.27
C SER A 31 -16.16 -26.85 13.80
N PHE A 32 -15.80 -25.61 13.45
CA PHE A 32 -15.65 -25.24 12.04
C PHE A 32 -14.39 -25.86 11.44
N PRO A 33 -14.50 -26.41 10.21
CA PRO A 33 -13.34 -26.94 9.53
C PRO A 33 -12.41 -25.79 9.13
N ARG A 34 -11.10 -26.06 9.20
CA ARG A 34 -10.11 -25.16 8.61
C ARG A 34 -10.27 -25.16 7.10
N LEU A 35 -10.31 -23.96 6.51
CA LEU A 35 -10.37 -23.83 5.05
C LEU A 35 -9.05 -24.29 4.41
N ALA A 36 -9.17 -25.05 3.33
CA ALA A 36 -8.03 -25.45 2.51
C ALA A 36 -7.36 -24.22 1.88
N TYR A 37 -6.04 -24.27 1.70
CA TYR A 37 -5.31 -23.23 0.98
C TYR A 37 -5.69 -23.26 -0.50
N LYS A 38 -6.24 -22.14 -1.02
CA LYS A 38 -6.63 -21.99 -2.43
C LYS A 38 -5.80 -20.94 -3.17
N GLY A 39 -4.63 -20.56 -2.65
CA GLY A 39 -3.72 -19.60 -3.30
C GLY A 39 -3.86 -18.14 -2.86
N ASN A 40 -4.72 -17.83 -1.89
CA ASN A 40 -4.80 -16.48 -1.32
C ASN A 40 -3.59 -16.22 -0.41
N VAL A 41 -3.00 -15.03 -0.51
CA VAL A 41 -1.92 -14.60 0.38
C VAL A 41 -2.37 -14.69 1.82
N ARG A 42 -1.61 -15.42 2.64
CA ARG A 42 -1.76 -15.48 4.09
C ARG A 42 -0.41 -15.72 4.74
N GLY A 43 -0.23 -15.21 5.95
CA GLY A 43 0.98 -15.39 6.74
C GLY A 43 1.23 -14.25 7.70
N THR A 44 2.25 -14.43 8.52
CA THR A 44 2.85 -13.36 9.32
C THR A 44 4.11 -12.92 8.61
N PHE A 45 4.19 -11.63 8.28
CA PHE A 45 5.26 -11.05 7.47
C PHE A 45 6.24 -10.27 8.34
N SER A 46 7.52 -10.29 7.97
CA SER A 46 8.60 -9.78 8.81
C SER A 46 8.76 -8.25 8.81
N GLY A 47 8.15 -7.55 7.85
CA GLY A 47 8.19 -6.10 7.73
C GLY A 47 6.79 -5.48 7.75
N SER A 48 6.60 -4.51 8.62
CA SER A 48 5.39 -3.66 8.66
C SER A 48 5.58 -2.32 7.96
N GLU A 49 6.83 -1.91 7.71
CA GLU A 49 7.15 -0.62 7.12
C GLU A 49 8.24 -0.72 6.05
N VAL A 50 8.12 0.12 5.03
CA VAL A 50 9.17 0.38 4.02
C VAL A 50 9.48 1.86 4.05
N GLN A 51 10.76 2.21 4.22
CA GLN A 51 11.21 3.59 4.25
C GLN A 51 12.07 3.88 3.03
N TRP A 52 11.68 4.88 2.25
CA TRP A 52 12.43 5.35 1.09
C TRP A 52 12.80 6.81 1.26
N THR A 53 14.06 7.11 0.98
CA THR A 53 14.56 8.50 0.90
C THR A 53 15.01 8.75 -0.53
N ILE A 54 14.46 9.80 -1.14
CA ILE A 54 14.71 10.15 -2.54
C ILE A 54 15.25 11.57 -2.59
N ASP A 55 16.47 11.74 -3.09
CA ASP A 55 16.98 13.05 -3.50
C ASP A 55 16.37 13.42 -4.85
N ALA A 56 15.45 14.39 -4.85
CA ALA A 56 14.76 14.85 -6.05
C ALA A 56 15.45 16.03 -6.74
N SER A 57 16.56 16.55 -6.20
CA SER A 57 17.24 17.75 -6.72
C SER A 57 17.70 17.61 -8.18
N ALA A 58 17.99 16.38 -8.62
CA ALA A 58 18.44 16.06 -9.97
C ALA A 58 17.30 15.76 -10.97
N ILE A 59 16.04 15.71 -10.53
CA ILE A 59 14.91 15.33 -11.39
C ILE A 59 14.57 16.47 -12.37
N LYS A 60 14.99 16.31 -13.63
CA LYS A 60 14.74 17.28 -14.72
C LYS A 60 13.79 16.78 -15.80
N ARG A 61 13.46 15.50 -15.76
CA ARG A 61 12.59 14.81 -16.71
C ARG A 61 11.63 13.92 -15.93
N PRO A 62 10.46 13.58 -16.50
CA PRO A 62 9.56 12.64 -15.85
C PRO A 62 10.29 11.36 -15.43
N SER A 63 10.11 10.98 -14.17
CA SER A 63 10.64 9.75 -13.58
C SER A 63 9.58 9.12 -12.69
N SER A 64 9.74 7.83 -12.42
CA SER A 64 8.79 7.10 -11.57
C SER A 64 9.48 5.99 -10.81
N PHE A 65 8.86 5.57 -9.73
CA PHE A 65 9.13 4.32 -9.05
C PHE A 65 7.81 3.57 -8.83
N ALA A 66 7.88 2.25 -8.74
CA ALA A 66 6.72 1.42 -8.54
C ALA A 66 6.57 1.01 -7.07
N ILE A 67 5.33 0.87 -6.62
CA ILE A 67 4.98 0.24 -5.35
C ILE A 67 4.29 -1.08 -5.66
N GLY A 68 4.74 -2.16 -5.04
CA GLY A 68 4.16 -3.50 -5.14
C GLY A 68 4.40 -4.19 -6.49
N ASP A 69 5.53 -3.97 -7.16
CA ASP A 69 5.85 -4.59 -8.46
C ASP A 69 6.61 -5.91 -8.35
N GLY A 70 7.13 -6.26 -7.18
CA GLY A 70 7.89 -7.49 -6.93
C GLY A 70 9.29 -7.48 -7.56
N THR A 71 9.75 -6.35 -8.14
CA THR A 71 11.06 -6.23 -8.77
C THR A 71 11.86 -5.07 -8.20
N SER A 72 11.42 -3.83 -8.41
CA SER A 72 12.02 -2.63 -7.80
C SER A 72 11.58 -2.46 -6.34
N ASP A 73 10.38 -2.94 -6.01
CA ASP A 73 9.85 -3.08 -4.67
C ASP A 73 9.60 -4.56 -4.37
N GLN A 74 10.54 -5.18 -3.66
CA GLN A 74 10.47 -6.60 -3.31
C GLN A 74 9.35 -6.87 -2.31
N PHE A 75 8.67 -8.01 -2.49
CA PHE A 75 7.61 -8.40 -1.57
C PHE A 75 8.18 -8.82 -0.21
N VAL A 76 7.54 -8.35 0.86
CA VAL A 76 7.86 -8.73 2.22
C VAL A 76 7.61 -10.24 2.37
N THR A 77 8.60 -10.93 2.93
CA THR A 77 8.55 -12.37 3.16
C THR A 77 8.01 -12.67 4.55
N GLY A 78 7.40 -13.84 4.68
CA GLY A 78 6.80 -14.31 5.91
C GLY A 78 6.62 -15.81 5.94
N THR A 79 5.84 -16.25 6.92
CA THR A 79 5.52 -17.67 7.13
C THR A 79 4.02 -17.84 7.26
N ASP A 80 3.48 -18.81 6.53
CA ASP A 80 2.09 -19.24 6.71
C ASP A 80 1.95 -20.01 8.03
N PHE A 81 1.10 -19.52 8.93
CA PHE A 81 0.93 -20.15 10.24
C PHE A 81 0.43 -21.59 10.18
N PHE A 82 -0.38 -21.95 9.19
CA PHE A 82 -1.00 -23.27 9.07
C PHE A 82 -0.09 -24.28 8.38
N SER A 83 0.51 -23.92 7.24
CA SER A 83 1.39 -24.83 6.50
C SER A 83 2.83 -24.84 7.02
N LYS A 84 3.24 -23.78 7.74
CA LYS A 84 4.63 -23.52 8.16
C LYS A 84 5.61 -23.30 6.99
N GLU A 85 5.08 -23.07 5.79
CA GLU A 85 5.86 -22.81 4.60
C GLU A 85 6.14 -21.31 4.41
N PRO A 86 7.22 -20.96 3.68
CA PRO A 86 7.48 -19.57 3.27
C PRO A 86 6.30 -18.97 2.50
N SER A 87 6.02 -17.69 2.75
CA SER A 87 4.97 -16.92 2.11
C SER A 87 5.50 -15.57 1.63
N LEU A 88 4.95 -15.07 0.53
CA LEU A 88 5.24 -13.74 -0.01
C LEU A 88 3.99 -12.87 0.14
N ASN A 89 4.16 -11.65 0.67
CA ASN A 89 3.10 -10.66 0.69
C ASN A 89 2.96 -10.04 -0.71
N LEU A 90 2.33 -10.77 -1.64
CA LEU A 90 2.16 -10.29 -3.01
C LEU A 90 1.40 -8.95 -3.00
N GLY A 91 2.05 -7.88 -3.46
CA GLY A 91 1.52 -6.52 -3.43
C GLY A 91 1.72 -5.76 -2.10
N ASN A 92 2.41 -6.34 -1.12
CA ASN A 92 2.76 -5.72 0.17
C ASN A 92 1.55 -5.16 0.93
N TYR A 93 0.43 -5.90 0.96
CA TYR A 93 -0.77 -5.50 1.68
C TYR A 93 -0.50 -5.28 3.17
N GLY A 94 -0.97 -4.14 3.69
CA GLY A 94 -0.78 -3.75 5.09
C GLY A 94 0.62 -3.23 5.44
N VAL A 95 1.57 -3.21 4.50
CA VAL A 95 2.85 -2.54 4.70
C VAL A 95 2.65 -1.03 4.61
N VAL A 96 3.27 -0.27 5.51
CA VAL A 96 3.25 1.19 5.50
C VAL A 96 4.51 1.71 4.81
N TYR A 97 4.33 2.34 3.65
CA TYR A 97 5.37 3.05 2.93
C TYR A 97 5.49 4.45 3.50
N LYS A 98 6.70 4.83 3.93
CA LYS A 98 7.07 6.19 4.32
C LYS A 98 8.14 6.68 3.35
N ILE A 99 7.78 7.64 2.51
CA ILE A 99 8.60 8.10 1.40
C ILE A 99 8.96 9.56 1.65
N HIS A 100 10.22 9.80 2.00
CA HIS A 100 10.79 11.12 2.17
C HIS A 100 11.44 11.59 0.87
N ILE A 101 11.06 12.75 0.37
CA ILE A 101 11.58 13.31 -0.88
C ILE A 101 12.30 14.62 -0.55
N ASP A 102 13.62 14.64 -0.69
CA ASP A 102 14.47 15.80 -0.44
C ASP A 102 14.52 16.74 -1.64
N ALA A 103 14.49 18.05 -1.35
CA ALA A 103 14.66 19.13 -2.32
C ALA A 103 13.86 18.95 -3.64
N PRO A 104 12.53 18.68 -3.56
CA PRO A 104 11.74 18.48 -4.76
C PRO A 104 11.75 19.73 -5.64
N PRO A 105 11.98 19.62 -6.96
CA PRO A 105 11.86 20.76 -7.88
C PRO A 105 10.38 21.18 -8.00
N LYS A 106 10.09 22.20 -8.80
CA LYS A 106 8.70 22.51 -9.17
C LYS A 106 8.13 21.33 -9.98
N MET A 107 7.24 20.54 -9.39
CA MET A 107 6.71 19.34 -10.04
C MET A 107 5.28 19.01 -9.61
N SER A 108 4.64 18.12 -10.35
CA SER A 108 3.44 17.39 -9.90
C SER A 108 3.84 15.96 -9.55
N VAL A 109 3.26 15.42 -8.48
CA VAL A 109 3.37 14.00 -8.13
C VAL A 109 2.07 13.31 -8.52
N LEU A 110 2.17 12.29 -9.37
CA LEU A 110 1.03 11.59 -9.93
C LEU A 110 1.04 10.12 -9.54
N ILE A 111 -0.15 9.54 -9.42
CA ILE A 111 -0.34 8.11 -9.23
C ILE A 111 -0.96 7.52 -10.49
N LEU A 112 -0.34 6.47 -11.01
CA LEU A 112 -0.81 5.68 -12.14
C LEU A 112 -0.97 4.21 -11.72
N PRO A 113 -2.21 3.71 -11.60
CA PRO A 113 -2.45 2.28 -11.39
C PRO A 113 -2.09 1.45 -12.63
N ARG A 114 -1.42 0.31 -12.40
CA ARG A 114 -1.08 -0.67 -13.45
C ARG A 114 -1.60 -2.08 -13.15
N GLY A 115 -1.82 -2.40 -11.89
CA GLY A 115 -2.23 -3.74 -11.45
C GLY A 115 -3.72 -4.05 -11.57
N GLY A 116 -4.57 -3.04 -11.80
CA GLY A 116 -6.02 -3.18 -11.88
C GLY A 116 -6.74 -2.04 -11.15
N VAL A 117 -7.88 -2.36 -10.55
CA VAL A 117 -8.66 -1.42 -9.72
C VAL A 117 -7.78 -0.84 -8.63
N PHE A 118 -7.76 0.48 -8.48
CA PHE A 118 -7.03 1.16 -7.43
C PHE A 118 -7.94 2.07 -6.60
N ARG A 119 -7.71 2.01 -5.29
CA ARG A 119 -8.34 2.77 -4.23
C ARG A 119 -7.33 2.97 -3.10
N GLY A 120 -7.35 4.12 -2.46
CA GLY A 120 -6.63 4.28 -1.20
C GLY A 120 -6.03 5.68 -1.10
N PRO A 121 -6.33 6.41 -0.01
CA PRO A 121 -5.74 7.72 0.17
C PRO A 121 -4.23 7.64 0.37
N PHE A 122 -3.56 8.74 0.04
CA PHE A 122 -2.19 9.00 0.47
C PHE A 122 -2.23 9.98 1.64
N ILE A 123 -1.26 9.90 2.53
CA ILE A 123 -0.94 11.00 3.44
C ILE A 123 0.18 11.81 2.77
N VAL A 124 -0.05 13.10 2.56
CA VAL A 124 0.91 14.02 1.93
C VAL A 124 1.20 15.13 2.93
N ASN A 125 2.44 15.22 3.41
CA ASN A 125 2.85 16.14 4.49
C ASN A 125 1.88 16.09 5.69
N GLY A 126 1.55 14.88 6.15
CA GLY A 126 0.63 14.64 7.27
C GLY A 126 -0.85 14.86 6.97
N LYS A 127 -1.25 15.17 5.72
CA LYS A 127 -2.65 15.41 5.34
C LYS A 127 -3.17 14.32 4.41
N ILE A 128 -4.37 13.82 4.69
CA ILE A 128 -5.05 12.84 3.85
C ILE A 128 -5.42 13.48 2.50
N VAL A 129 -4.97 12.85 1.42
CA VAL A 129 -5.31 13.14 0.02
C VAL A 129 -6.05 11.93 -0.54
N GLN A 130 -7.29 12.13 -0.96
CA GLN A 130 -8.08 11.06 -1.56
C GLN A 130 -7.56 10.73 -2.96
N THR A 131 -7.23 9.46 -3.17
CA THR A 131 -6.54 9.00 -4.38
C THR A 131 -7.23 7.74 -4.94
N PRO A 132 -7.91 7.84 -6.09
CA PRO A 132 -8.32 9.07 -6.76
C PRO A 132 -9.42 9.81 -5.96
N PRO A 133 -9.69 11.10 -6.23
CA PRO A 133 -10.79 11.84 -5.61
C PRO A 133 -12.17 11.22 -5.85
N SER A 134 -12.36 10.48 -6.95
CA SER A 134 -13.57 9.71 -7.25
C SER A 134 -13.76 8.47 -6.37
N GLY A 135 -12.76 8.10 -5.57
CA GLY A 135 -12.73 6.91 -4.73
C GLY A 135 -12.28 5.63 -5.42
N VAL A 136 -12.38 5.53 -6.77
CA VAL A 136 -11.88 4.39 -7.55
C VAL A 136 -11.38 4.81 -8.92
N MET A 137 -10.28 4.19 -9.36
CA MET A 137 -9.66 4.35 -10.69
C MET A 137 -9.29 2.97 -11.22
N MET A 138 -9.52 2.71 -12.51
CA MET A 138 -9.01 1.49 -13.16
C MET A 138 -7.59 1.71 -13.66
N ASP A 139 -6.88 0.61 -13.86
CA ASP A 139 -5.56 0.61 -14.47
C ASP A 139 -5.56 1.24 -15.86
N TYR A 140 -4.48 1.97 -16.15
CA TYR A 140 -4.24 2.62 -17.44
C TYR A 140 -5.32 3.60 -17.94
N GLN A 141 -6.33 3.94 -17.14
CA GLN A 141 -7.38 4.91 -17.53
C GLN A 141 -6.96 6.37 -17.34
N GLY A 142 -5.83 6.62 -16.70
CA GLY A 142 -5.29 7.96 -16.48
C GLY A 142 -4.43 8.01 -15.24
N TYR A 143 -4.16 9.23 -14.78
CA TYR A 143 -3.41 9.51 -13.57
C TYR A 143 -4.23 10.39 -12.64
N THR A 144 -3.88 10.38 -11.35
CA THR A 144 -4.38 11.35 -10.38
C THR A 144 -3.21 12.08 -9.75
N ILE A 145 -3.36 13.39 -9.54
CA ILE A 145 -2.33 14.22 -8.91
C ILE A 145 -2.56 14.19 -7.40
N ILE A 146 -1.53 13.84 -6.62
CA ILE A 146 -1.60 13.81 -5.16
C ILE A 146 -0.86 14.97 -4.50
N ALA A 147 0.11 15.57 -5.18
CA ALA A 147 0.87 16.71 -4.68
C ALA A 147 1.36 17.61 -5.83
N ARG A 148 1.61 18.87 -5.50
CA ARG A 148 2.36 19.82 -6.32
C ARG A 148 3.35 20.57 -5.45
N THR A 149 4.56 20.74 -5.95
CA THR A 149 5.64 21.48 -5.29
C THR A 149 6.01 22.71 -6.11
N ASN A 150 6.54 23.72 -5.44
CA ASN A 150 7.00 24.97 -6.05
C ASN A 150 8.51 24.97 -6.33
N GLY A 151 9.25 24.01 -5.78
CA GLY A 151 10.71 23.93 -5.92
C GLY A 151 11.45 24.68 -4.82
N THR A 152 10.76 25.04 -3.74
CA THR A 152 11.32 25.79 -2.60
C THR A 152 11.12 25.04 -1.28
N GLU A 153 10.31 23.99 -1.30
CA GLU A 153 10.10 23.11 -0.17
C GLU A 153 11.41 22.37 0.18
N PRO A 154 11.78 22.27 1.46
CA PRO A 154 12.93 21.46 1.84
C PRO A 154 12.70 19.97 1.57
N SER A 155 11.46 19.51 1.77
CA SER A 155 11.06 18.12 1.54
C SER A 155 9.57 17.99 1.17
N LEU A 156 9.20 16.80 0.69
CA LEU A 156 7.84 16.33 0.52
C LEU A 156 7.74 14.90 1.11
N ASP A 157 6.82 14.71 2.04
CA ASP A 157 6.58 13.42 2.68
C ASP A 157 5.31 12.78 2.11
N LEU A 158 5.41 11.52 1.70
CA LEU A 158 4.29 10.69 1.29
C LEU A 158 4.21 9.46 2.19
N GLU A 159 3.02 9.14 2.68
CA GLU A 159 2.73 7.84 3.29
C GLU A 159 1.58 7.14 2.58
N PHE A 160 1.70 5.83 2.46
CA PHE A 160 0.74 4.99 1.76
C PHE A 160 0.79 3.56 2.28
N SER A 161 -0.37 2.89 2.30
CA SER A 161 -0.43 1.46 2.55
C SER A 161 -1.29 0.77 1.49
N PRO A 162 -0.77 -0.28 0.82
CA PRO A 162 -1.57 -1.12 -0.05
C PRO A 162 -2.78 -1.71 0.69
N ALA A 163 -3.95 -1.16 0.39
CA ALA A 163 -5.22 -1.57 0.98
C ALA A 163 -5.90 -2.68 0.17
N SER A 164 -6.71 -3.48 0.85
CA SER A 164 -7.56 -4.48 0.18
C SER A 164 -8.56 -3.82 -0.77
N GLY A 165 -8.89 -4.53 -1.85
CA GLY A 165 -9.74 -4.02 -2.92
C GLY A 165 -9.01 -3.11 -3.91
N SER A 166 -7.68 -3.00 -3.77
CA SER A 166 -6.79 -2.36 -4.73
C SER A 166 -5.81 -3.37 -5.28
N ALA A 167 -5.41 -3.19 -6.54
CA ALA A 167 -4.46 -4.04 -7.23
C ALA A 167 -3.16 -3.28 -7.50
N PHE A 168 -2.05 -4.02 -7.38
CA PHE A 168 -0.69 -3.51 -7.50
C PHE A 168 0.04 -4.23 -8.64
N PRO A 169 0.98 -3.56 -9.32
CA PRO A 169 1.64 -2.32 -8.90
C PRO A 169 0.89 -1.02 -9.23
N ILE A 170 1.33 0.05 -8.55
CA ILE A 170 1.09 1.44 -8.96
C ILE A 170 2.44 2.13 -9.21
N ASP A 171 2.44 3.13 -10.09
CA ASP A 171 3.60 4.01 -10.25
C ASP A 171 3.34 5.35 -9.55
N VAL A 172 4.33 5.80 -8.79
CA VAL A 172 4.44 7.17 -8.31
C VAL A 172 5.33 7.92 -9.29
N ILE A 173 4.76 8.91 -9.96
CA ILE A 173 5.40 9.65 -11.04
C ILE A 173 5.76 11.05 -10.55
N PHE A 174 7.02 11.42 -10.70
CA PHE A 174 7.50 12.79 -10.57
C PHE A 174 7.51 13.44 -11.94
N TYR A 175 6.68 14.47 -12.11
CA TYR A 175 6.56 15.20 -13.36
C TYR A 175 7.00 16.66 -13.19
N PRO A 176 8.24 17.01 -13.55
CA PRO A 176 8.74 18.38 -13.50
C PRO A 176 7.84 19.33 -14.31
N LEU A 177 7.51 20.47 -13.71
CA LEU A 177 6.76 21.53 -14.38
C LEU A 177 7.77 22.59 -14.83
N ASN A 178 7.84 22.84 -16.14
CA ASN A 178 8.74 23.84 -16.69
C ASN A 178 8.55 25.20 -16.01
N ARG A 179 9.68 25.88 -15.74
CA ARG A 179 9.66 27.33 -15.50
C ARG A 179 9.53 27.99 -16.88
N ASN A 180 8.34 28.49 -17.20
CA ASN A 180 8.25 29.62 -18.12
C ASN A 180 8.87 30.84 -17.45
#